data_AF-A0A2E3Q4A1-F1
#
_entry.id   AF-A0A2E3Q4A1-F1
#
_cell.length_a   1.000
_cell.length_b   1.000
_cell.length_c   1.000
_cell.angle_alpha   90.00
_cell.angle_beta   90.00
_cell.angle_gamma   90.00
#
_symmetry.space_group_name_H-M   'P 1'
#
loop_
_entity.id
_entity.type
_entity.pdbx_description
1 polymer ?
#
loop_
_entity_poly.entity_id
_entity_poly.type
_entity_poly.pdbx_seq_one_letter_code
_entity_poly.pdbx_strand_id
1 'polypeptide(L)'
;MLAYRIISWVTEVYPMAVLAFYIGLAMFTFAVCFLMPALAIVVLLFSIFFLVPAVFFFRLLKLTQEWLARNQIRRHRCPTCGEELHGADEVDCLSCGVAWDDSGCKVVA
;
A
#
# COMPACT_ATOMS: atom_id res chain seq x y z
N MET A 1 -15.76 -0.41 6.43
CA MET A 1 -15.30 -1.41 7.43
C MET A 1 -13.92 -1.04 7.98
N LEU A 2 -13.64 -1.36 9.26
CA LEU A 2 -12.33 -1.10 9.89
C LEU A 2 -11.16 -1.72 9.11
N ALA A 3 -11.30 -2.95 8.60
CA ALA A 3 -10.25 -3.63 7.85
C ALA A 3 -9.82 -2.86 6.59
N TYR A 4 -10.77 -2.38 5.78
CA TYR A 4 -10.45 -1.60 4.57
C TYR A 4 -9.75 -0.27 4.93
N ARG A 5 -10.20 0.41 6.00
CA ARG A 5 -9.55 1.66 6.48
C ARG A 5 -8.11 1.40 6.90
N ILE A 6 -7.85 0.35 7.67
CA ILE A 6 -6.49 0.00 8.10
C ILE A 6 -5.61 -0.30 6.89
N ILE A 7 -6.08 -1.11 5.94
CA ILE A 7 -5.28 -1.44 4.75
C ILE A 7 -5.05 -0.19 3.90
N SER A 8 -6.05 0.70 3.74
CA SER A 8 -5.87 2.00 3.04
C SER A 8 -4.79 2.86 3.66
N TRP A 9 -4.80 2.98 4.98
CA TRP A 9 -3.77 3.69 5.73
C TRP A 9 -2.39 3.06 5.58
N VAL A 10 -2.32 1.73 5.67
CA VAL A 10 -1.06 1.00 5.50
C VAL A 10 -0.51 1.22 4.09
N THR A 11 -1.33 1.09 3.04
CA THR A 11 -0.87 1.31 1.66
C THR A 11 -0.40 2.74 1.41
N GLU A 12 -1.01 3.74 2.07
CA GLU A 12 -0.62 5.15 1.95
C GLU A 12 0.71 5.45 2.68
N VAL A 13 0.92 4.87 3.87
CA VAL A 13 2.14 5.06 4.67
C VAL A 13 3.30 4.18 4.19
N TYR A 14 3.02 3.02 3.58
CA TYR A 14 4.03 2.08 3.11
C TYR A 14 5.12 2.69 2.22
N PRO A 15 4.82 3.47 1.15
CA PRO A 15 5.86 4.05 0.31
C PRO A 15 6.75 5.03 1.08
N MET A 16 6.20 5.81 2.01
CA MET A 16 6.97 6.72 2.86
C MET A 16 7.86 5.94 3.83
N ALA A 17 7.34 4.87 4.45
CA ALA A 17 8.10 4.03 5.36
C ALA A 17 9.26 3.31 4.66
N VAL A 18 9.03 2.77 3.45
CA VAL A 18 10.08 2.13 2.63
C VAL A 18 11.15 3.15 2.26
N LEU A 19 10.75 4.34 1.81
CA LEU A 19 11.70 5.41 1.46
C LEU A 19 12.55 5.81 2.67
N ALA A 20 11.94 6.02 3.84
CA ALA A 20 12.65 6.34 5.07
C ALA A 20 13.62 5.22 5.48
N PHE A 21 13.21 3.96 5.35
CA PHE A 21 14.05 2.80 5.61
C PHE A 21 15.27 2.77 4.69
N TYR A 22 15.10 2.99 3.39
CA TYR A 22 16.22 3.05 2.43
C TYR A 22 17.19 4.19 2.73
N ILE A 23 16.68 5.38 3.08
CA ILE A 23 17.52 6.52 3.49
C ILE A 23 18.35 6.16 4.73
N GLY A 24 17.72 5.55 5.74
CA GLY A 24 18.41 5.09 6.95
C GLY A 24 19.48 4.05 6.65
N LEU A 25 19.17 3.09 5.78
CA LEU A 25 20.10 2.04 5.37
C LEU A 25 21.28 2.61 4.58
N ALA A 26 21.04 3.58 3.68
CA ALA A 26 22.10 4.28 2.97
C ALA A 26 23.03 5.06 3.91
N MET A 27 22.47 5.81 4.87
CA MET A 27 23.23 6.51 5.90
C MET A 27 24.04 5.55 6.77
N PHE A 28 23.46 4.41 7.15
CA PHE A 28 24.16 3.37 7.89
C PHE A 28 25.30 2.76 7.09
N THR A 29 25.07 2.45 5.81
CA THR A 29 26.09 1.92 4.91
C THR A 29 27.25 2.91 4.77
N PHE A 30 26.94 4.20 4.64
CA PHE A 30 27.95 5.27 4.58
C PHE A 30 28.81 5.32 5.85
N ALA A 31 28.22 5.19 7.04
CA ALA A 31 28.96 5.13 8.30
C ALA A 31 29.88 3.89 8.38
N VAL A 32 29.37 2.72 7.93
CA VAL A 32 30.13 1.46 7.92
C VAL A 32 31.31 1.50 6.93
N CYS A 33 31.20 2.22 5.81
CA CYS A 33 32.31 2.39 4.86
C CYS A 33 33.60 2.91 5.52
N PHE A 34 33.49 3.77 6.54
CA PHE A 34 34.64 4.31 7.26
C PHE A 34 35.24 3.34 8.29
N LEU A 35 34.47 2.35 8.75
CA LEU A 35 34.90 1.35 9.73
C LEU A 35 35.48 0.11 9.06
N MET A 36 34.71 -0.50 8.14
CA MET A 36 35.06 -1.74 7.46
C MET A 36 34.44 -1.75 6.05
N PRO A 37 35.19 -1.37 5.01
CA PRO A 37 34.64 -1.22 3.65
C PRO A 37 34.10 -2.53 3.06
N ALA A 38 34.64 -3.68 3.46
CA ALA A 38 34.12 -4.99 3.06
C ALA A 38 32.67 -5.23 3.54
N LEU A 39 32.33 -4.75 4.74
CA LEU A 39 30.99 -4.93 5.31
C LEU A 39 29.97 -4.03 4.61
N ALA A 40 30.37 -2.84 4.18
CA ALA A 40 29.52 -1.93 3.42
C ALA A 40 29.04 -2.52 2.09
N ILE A 41 29.90 -3.25 1.37
CA ILE A 41 29.54 -3.92 0.11
C ILE A 41 28.43 -4.97 0.35
N VAL A 42 28.54 -5.75 1.42
CA VAL A 42 27.53 -6.76 1.78
C VAL A 42 26.20 -6.10 2.12
N VAL A 43 26.20 -5.00 2.88
CA VAL A 43 24.98 -4.24 3.22
C VAL A 43 24.33 -3.65 1.96
N LEU A 44 25.12 -3.12 1.03
CA LEU A 44 24.63 -2.58 -0.24
C LEU A 44 23.92 -3.66 -1.08
N LEU A 45 24.55 -4.83 -1.22
CA LEU A 45 23.97 -5.99 -1.90
C LEU A 45 22.65 -6.39 -1.24
N PHE A 46 22.62 -6.51 0.09
CA PHE A 46 21.39 -6.82 0.82
C PHE A 46 20.28 -5.81 0.57
N SER A 47 20.59 -4.51 0.49
CA SER A 47 19.57 -3.48 0.21
C SER A 47 18.93 -3.68 -1.16
N ILE A 48 19.71 -4.03 -2.19
CA ILE A 48 19.20 -4.29 -3.54
C ILE A 48 18.28 -5.51 -3.51
N PHE A 49 18.70 -6.58 -2.83
CA PHE A 49 17.87 -7.78 -2.68
C PHE A 49 16.59 -7.52 -1.88
N PHE A 50 16.61 -6.57 -0.93
CA PHE A 50 15.43 -6.18 -0.16
C PHE A 50 14.41 -5.33 -0.95
N LEU A 51 14.82 -4.74 -2.07
CA LEU A 51 13.92 -3.94 -2.92
C LEU A 51 12.86 -4.82 -3.56
N VAL A 52 13.24 -6.02 -4.00
CA VAL A 52 12.34 -7.00 -4.64
C VAL A 52 11.17 -7.39 -3.73
N PRO A 53 11.38 -7.89 -2.49
CA PRO A 53 10.28 -8.24 -1.60
C PRO A 53 9.49 -7.01 -1.14
N ALA A 54 10.11 -5.84 -0.99
CA ALA A 54 9.39 -4.61 -0.62
C ALA A 54 8.38 -4.20 -1.70
N VAL A 55 8.79 -4.18 -2.97
CA VAL A 55 7.89 -3.87 -4.10
C VAL A 55 6.84 -4.97 -4.27
N PHE A 56 7.22 -6.23 -4.09
CA PHE A 56 6.29 -7.36 -4.14
C PHE A 56 5.19 -7.24 -3.08
N PHE A 57 5.57 -6.92 -1.83
CA PHE A 57 4.63 -6.76 -0.73
C PHE A 57 3.67 -5.58 -0.96
N PHE A 58 4.17 -4.46 -1.49
CA PHE A 58 3.32 -3.33 -1.87
C PHE A 58 2.28 -3.70 -2.94
N ARG A 59 2.70 -4.45 -3.97
CA ARG A 59 1.77 -4.96 -4.99
C ARG A 59 0.74 -5.91 -4.38
N LEU A 60 1.15 -6.77 -3.45
CA LEU A 60 0.25 -7.68 -2.76
C LEU A 60 -0.82 -6.92 -1.95
N LEU A 61 -0.40 -5.87 -1.23
CA LEU A 61 -1.32 -4.99 -0.50
C LEU A 61 -2.34 -4.33 -1.43
N LYS A 62 -1.90 -3.80 -2.59
CA LYS A 62 -2.84 -3.23 -3.58
C LYS A 62 -3.82 -4.26 -4.13
N LEU A 63 -3.35 -5.43 -4.51
CA LEU A 63 -4.21 -6.49 -5.04
C LEU A 63 -5.25 -6.94 -4.00
N THR A 64 -4.83 -7.08 -2.73
CA THR A 64 -5.77 -7.42 -1.66
C THR A 64 -6.79 -6.32 -1.39
N GLN A 65 -6.42 -5.04 -1.53
CA GLN A 65 -7.37 -3.93 -1.44
C GLN A 65 -8.40 -3.95 -2.57
N GLU A 66 -7.94 -4.06 -3.81
CA GLU A 66 -8.80 -4.12 -4.99
C GLU A 66 -9.77 -5.31 -4.89
N TRP A 67 -9.26 -6.47 -4.48
CA TRP A 67 -10.06 -7.67 -4.29
C TRP A 67 -11.10 -7.49 -3.17
N LEU A 68 -10.73 -6.90 -2.03
CA LEU A 68 -11.68 -6.60 -0.95
C LEU A 68 -12.74 -5.58 -1.39
N ALA A 69 -12.34 -4.54 -2.11
CA ALA A 69 -13.24 -3.50 -2.61
C ALA A 69 -14.27 -4.08 -3.58
N ARG A 70 -13.81 -4.84 -4.59
CA ARG A 70 -14.71 -5.52 -5.54
C ARG A 70 -15.66 -6.50 -4.85
N ASN A 71 -15.18 -7.24 -3.86
CA ASN A 71 -16.02 -8.19 -3.13
C ASN A 71 -17.13 -7.49 -2.32
N GLN A 72 -16.88 -6.28 -1.79
CA GLN A 72 -17.89 -5.50 -1.07
C GLN A 72 -18.87 -4.78 -2.01
N ILE A 73 -18.38 -4.24 -3.12
CA ILE A 73 -19.22 -3.63 -4.17
C ILE A 73 -20.20 -4.67 -4.73
N ARG A 74 -19.75 -5.92 -4.96
CA ARG A 74 -20.62 -7.05 -5.34
C ARG A 74 -21.72 -7.37 -4.32
N ARG A 75 -21.57 -6.95 -3.07
CA ARG A 75 -22.57 -7.09 -2.00
C ARG A 75 -23.42 -5.82 -1.83
N HIS A 76 -23.35 -4.89 -2.79
CA HIS A 76 -23.96 -3.56 -2.74
C HIS A 76 -23.64 -2.80 -1.45
N ARG A 77 -22.41 -2.96 -0.91
CA ARG A 77 -21.94 -2.19 0.24
C ARG A 77 -20.65 -1.43 -0.03
N CYS A 78 -20.61 -0.20 0.48
CA CYS A 78 -19.43 0.63 0.43
C CYS A 78 -18.28 0.03 1.27
N PRO A 79 -17.06 -0.15 0.72
CA PRO A 79 -15.92 -0.67 1.47
C PRO A 79 -15.47 0.27 2.61
N THR A 80 -15.65 1.58 2.45
CA THR A 80 -15.23 2.61 3.41
C THR A 80 -16.20 2.76 4.58
N CYS A 81 -17.43 3.22 4.33
CA CYS A 81 -18.43 3.50 5.37
C CYS A 81 -19.32 2.29 5.70
N GLY A 82 -19.50 1.34 4.77
CA GLY A 82 -20.34 0.16 4.98
C GLY A 82 -21.82 0.35 4.68
N GLU A 83 -22.23 1.52 4.20
CA GLU A 83 -23.60 1.78 3.70
C GLU A 83 -23.91 1.06 2.40
N GLU A 84 -25.19 0.90 2.12
CA GLU A 84 -25.70 0.29 0.90
C GLU A 84 -25.52 1.24 -0.30
N LEU A 85 -25.00 0.71 -1.40
CA LEU A 85 -24.91 1.42 -2.68
C LEU A 85 -26.30 1.37 -3.35
N HIS A 86 -26.81 2.52 -3.80
CA HIS A 86 -28.19 2.65 -4.28
C HIS A 86 -28.42 2.13 -5.70
N GLY A 87 -27.36 1.76 -6.44
CA GLY A 87 -27.44 1.20 -7.78
C GLY A 87 -26.63 -0.08 -7.95
N ALA A 88 -27.08 -0.97 -8.84
CA ALA A 88 -26.37 -2.21 -9.17
C ALA A 88 -25.02 -1.95 -9.87
N ASP A 89 -24.94 -0.82 -10.59
CA ASP A 89 -23.75 -0.33 -11.30
C ASP A 89 -23.23 1.01 -10.72
N GLU A 90 -23.84 1.52 -9.64
CA GLU A 90 -23.33 2.73 -8.98
C GLU A 90 -22.10 2.37 -8.14
N VAL A 91 -20.96 2.89 -8.56
CA VAL A 91 -19.67 2.74 -7.89
C VAL A 91 -19.35 3.97 -7.01
N ASP A 92 -20.35 4.82 -6.78
CA ASP A 92 -20.23 6.04 -5.99
C ASP A 92 -20.99 5.91 -4.68
N CYS A 93 -20.31 6.19 -3.58
CA CYS A 93 -20.91 6.23 -2.25
C CYS A 93 -21.34 7.66 -1.92
N LEU A 94 -22.65 7.93 -1.94
CA LEU A 94 -23.23 9.23 -1.61
C LEU A 94 -22.94 9.70 -0.17
N SER A 95 -22.78 8.78 0.78
CA SER A 95 -22.55 9.13 2.18
C SER A 95 -21.10 9.51 2.49
N CYS A 96 -20.15 8.88 1.80
CA CYS A 96 -18.73 9.08 2.00
C CYS A 96 -18.06 9.87 0.89
N GLY A 97 -18.79 10.18 -0.20
CA GLY A 97 -18.30 10.94 -1.35
C GLY A 97 -17.22 10.22 -2.16
N VAL A 98 -16.97 8.94 -1.88
CA VAL A 98 -15.90 8.17 -2.52
C VAL A 98 -16.43 7.47 -3.76
N ALA A 99 -15.70 7.62 -4.86
CA ALA A 99 -15.92 6.90 -6.11
C ALA A 99 -14.89 5.78 -6.27
N TRP A 100 -15.34 4.62 -6.76
CA TRP A 100 -14.44 3.52 -7.15
C TRP A 100 -14.50 3.26 -8.67
N ASP A 101 -13.39 2.82 -9.23
CA ASP A 101 -13.30 2.35 -10.62
C ASP A 101 -13.73 0.87 -10.70
N ASP A 102 -13.99 0.36 -11.91
CA ASP A 102 -14.26 -1.06 -12.20
C ASP A 102 -13.14 -1.98 -11.70
N SER A 103 -11.93 -1.42 -11.57
CA SER A 103 -10.78 -2.09 -10.99
C SER A 103 -10.84 -2.23 -9.46
N GLY A 104 -11.80 -1.58 -8.77
CA GLY A 104 -11.89 -1.48 -7.31
C GLY A 104 -10.93 -0.45 -6.71
N CYS A 105 -10.26 0.35 -7.55
CA CYS A 105 -9.41 1.46 -7.11
C CYS A 105 -10.26 2.68 -6.72
N LYS A 106 -9.85 3.38 -5.65
CA LYS A 106 -10.46 4.65 -5.24
C LYS A 106 -10.06 5.75 -6.23
N VAL A 107 -11.03 6.39 -6.89
CA VAL A 107 -10.80 7.41 -7.94
C VAL A 107 -10.93 8.83 -7.38
N VAL A 108 -11.85 9.03 -6.44
CA VAL A 108 -12.11 10.33 -5.80
C VAL A 108 -12.10 10.15 -4.28
N ALA A 109 -11.41 11.04 -3.57
CA ALA A 109 -11.22 11.00 -2.13
C ALA A 109 -11.91 12.14 -1.40
#